data_AF-V7HUL0-F1
#
_entry.id   AF-V7HUL0-F1
#
_cell.length_a   1.000
_cell.length_b   1.000
_cell.length_c   1.000
_cell.angle_alpha   90.00
_cell.angle_beta   90.00
_cell.angle_gamma   90.00
#
_symmetry.space_group_name_H-M   'P 1'
#
loop_
_entity.id
_entity.type
_entity.pdbx_description
1 polymer ?
#
loop_
_entity_poly.entity_id
_entity_poly.type
_entity_poly.pdbx_seq_one_letter_code
_entity_poly.pdbx_strand_id
1 'polypeptide(L)'
;MIGKNVNDVILTADYQVEGQEVMTVQDEVFTKYQACDLQNISQNDFENYFKQNTMVKGQNLGYNDTLAEMIYAKSWIARAVAKWLKNAVAKSEAKGKPDLNLLFNYNMPFRAIGKMTRGLIDQDMVIAILRIINGHFWSGSKGYFHNQKRNKARNKADTWYEEGK
;
A
#
# COMPACT_ATOMS: atom_id res chain seq x y z
N MET A 1 0.46 32.80 -15.52
CA MET A 1 1.67 33.66 -15.48
C MET A 1 2.79 32.96 -16.22
N ILE A 2 3.57 33.68 -17.02
CA ILE A 2 4.73 33.17 -17.74
C ILE A 2 5.92 34.07 -17.41
N GLY A 3 7.01 33.46 -16.99
CA GLY A 3 8.23 34.17 -16.60
C GLY A 3 9.44 33.29 -16.83
N LYS A 4 10.62 33.92 -16.90
CA LYS A 4 11.90 33.18 -16.95
C LYS A 4 12.21 32.54 -15.60
N ASN A 5 11.78 33.17 -14.50
CA ASN A 5 11.85 32.64 -13.14
C ASN A 5 10.76 33.28 -12.26
N VAL A 6 10.66 32.85 -10.99
CA VAL A 6 9.65 33.32 -10.02
C VAL A 6 9.77 34.82 -9.70
N ASN A 7 10.97 35.39 -9.83
CA ASN A 7 11.23 36.82 -9.59
C ASN A 7 11.03 37.69 -10.85
N ASP A 8 10.92 37.08 -12.03
CA ASP A 8 10.83 37.76 -13.33
C ASP A 8 9.68 37.18 -14.16
N VAL A 9 8.46 37.64 -13.83
CA VAL A 9 7.23 37.31 -14.54
C VAL A 9 6.99 38.36 -15.63
N ILE A 10 7.11 37.92 -16.88
CA ILE A 10 7.06 38.77 -18.07
C ILE A 10 5.63 38.92 -18.57
N LEU A 11 4.76 37.93 -18.32
CA LEU A 11 3.39 37.93 -18.78
C LEU A 11 2.42 37.43 -17.70
N THR A 12 1.41 38.25 -17.43
CA THR A 12 0.29 37.93 -16.53
C THR A 12 -0.99 38.05 -17.36
N ALA A 13 -1.89 37.09 -17.21
CA ALA A 13 -3.19 37.08 -17.85
C ALA A 13 -4.22 36.63 -16.83
N ASP A 14 -5.37 37.28 -16.83
CA ASP A 14 -6.50 36.90 -16.00
C ASP A 14 -7.29 35.81 -16.72
N TYR A 15 -7.58 34.72 -16.00
CA TYR A 15 -8.35 33.59 -16.52
C TYR A 15 -9.47 33.30 -15.53
N GLN A 16 -10.70 33.60 -15.94
CA GLN A 16 -11.90 33.23 -15.19
C GLN A 16 -12.35 31.83 -15.65
N VAL A 17 -12.54 30.94 -14.68
CA VAL A 17 -13.17 29.64 -14.87
C VAL A 17 -14.54 29.72 -14.21
N GLU A 18 -15.59 29.28 -14.91
CA GLU A 18 -16.89 29.09 -14.27
C GLU A 18 -16.74 28.07 -13.14
N GLY A 19 -17.00 28.51 -11.92
CA GLY A 19 -16.99 27.63 -10.77
C GLY A 19 -18.10 26.60 -10.88
N GLN A 20 -17.79 25.34 -10.57
CA GLN A 20 -18.82 24.33 -10.39
C GLN A 20 -19.49 24.55 -9.04
N GLU A 21 -20.83 24.60 -9.00
CA GLU A 21 -21.55 24.51 -7.73
C GLU A 21 -21.26 23.14 -7.11
N VAL A 22 -20.42 23.15 -6.07
CA VAL A 22 -20.18 21.98 -5.25
C VAL A 22 -21.25 22.02 -4.17
N MET A 23 -22.04 20.94 -4.07
CA MET A 23 -23.02 20.81 -2.99
C MET A 23 -22.33 21.06 -1.65
N THR A 24 -22.83 22.02 -0.88
CA THR A 24 -22.35 22.28 0.47
C THR A 24 -22.60 21.02 1.29
N VAL A 25 -21.53 20.32 1.66
CA VAL A 25 -21.62 19.17 2.55
C VAL A 25 -21.94 19.72 3.95
N GLN A 26 -23.24 19.82 4.26
CA GLN A 26 -23.74 20.09 5.60
C GLN A 26 -23.67 18.79 6.41
N ASP A 27 -22.45 18.41 6.77
CA ASP A 27 -22.23 17.39 7.78
C ASP A 27 -21.67 18.11 9.01
N GLU A 28 -22.31 17.92 10.17
CA GLU A 28 -21.91 18.56 11.43
C GLU A 28 -20.43 18.27 11.76
N VAL A 29 -19.93 17.12 11.29
CA VAL A 29 -18.53 16.69 11.41
C VAL A 29 -17.54 17.71 10.80
N PHE A 30 -17.92 18.43 9.75
CA PHE A 30 -17.04 19.39 9.08
C PHE A 30 -17.12 20.80 9.66
N THR A 31 -18.00 21.10 10.62
CA THR A 31 -18.24 22.47 11.10
C THR A 31 -16.96 23.19 11.54
N LYS A 32 -16.11 22.51 12.32
CA LYS A 32 -14.83 23.07 12.79
C LYS A 32 -13.79 23.20 11.67
N TYR A 33 -13.80 22.28 10.72
CA TYR A 33 -12.92 22.30 9.55
C TYR A 33 -13.29 23.42 8.56
N GLN A 34 -14.59 23.64 8.33
CA GLN A 34 -15.11 24.72 7.50
C GLN A 34 -14.84 26.10 8.11
N ALA A 35 -14.86 26.20 9.45
CA ALA A 35 -14.50 27.41 10.18
C ALA A 35 -12.99 27.66 10.29
N CYS A 36 -12.14 26.77 9.75
CA CYS A 36 -10.67 26.81 9.88
C CYS A 36 -10.17 26.84 11.34
N ASP A 37 -10.96 26.35 12.30
CA ASP A 37 -10.60 26.32 13.72
C ASP A 37 -9.78 25.07 14.05
N LEU A 38 -8.59 24.96 13.46
CA LEU A 38 -7.73 23.79 13.59
C LEU A 38 -7.17 23.58 15.00
N GLN A 39 -7.17 24.61 15.84
CA GLN A 39 -6.61 24.55 17.19
C GLN A 39 -7.54 23.87 18.19
N ASN A 40 -8.85 23.86 17.93
CA ASN A 40 -9.87 23.27 18.81
C ASN A 40 -10.46 21.95 18.27
N ILE A 41 -9.77 21.31 17.31
CA ILE A 41 -10.13 19.99 16.80
C ILE A 41 -9.74 18.95 17.85
N SER A 42 -10.73 18.23 18.36
CA SER A 42 -10.50 17.09 19.25
C SER A 42 -10.18 15.82 18.44
N GLN A 43 -9.59 14.83 19.11
CA GLN A 43 -9.37 13.50 18.53
C GLN A 43 -10.68 12.88 18.00
N ASN A 44 -11.81 13.11 18.67
CA ASN A 44 -13.12 12.64 18.24
C ASN A 44 -13.63 13.36 16.98
N ASP A 45 -13.39 14.66 16.85
CA ASP A 45 -13.69 15.41 15.62
C ASP A 45 -12.84 14.90 14.45
N PHE A 46 -11.59 14.52 14.73
CA PHE A 46 -10.71 13.91 13.75
C PHE A 46 -11.14 12.49 13.36
N GLU A 47 -11.54 11.64 14.29
CA GLU A 47 -12.02 10.27 14.02
C GLU A 47 -13.36 10.26 13.28
N ASN A 48 -14.24 11.23 13.55
CA ASN A 48 -15.48 11.41 12.81
C ASN A 48 -15.22 11.91 11.38
N TYR A 49 -14.30 12.87 11.22
CA TYR A 49 -13.88 13.39 9.92
C TYR A 49 -13.20 12.31 9.09
N PHE A 50 -12.17 11.72 9.67
CA PHE A 50 -11.38 10.66 9.10
C PHE A 50 -11.99 9.36 9.57
N LYS A 51 -13.04 8.87 8.88
CA LYS A 51 -13.61 7.53 9.08
C LYS A 51 -12.46 6.53 9.02
N GLN A 52 -11.90 6.23 10.18
CA GLN A 52 -10.69 5.45 10.26
C GLN A 52 -11.07 4.09 9.70
N ASN A 53 -10.34 3.62 8.68
CA ASN A 53 -10.39 2.21 8.30
C ASN A 53 -9.87 1.43 9.51
N THR A 54 -10.75 1.20 10.47
CA THR A 54 -10.48 0.39 11.65
C THR A 54 -10.30 -1.01 11.11
N MET A 55 -9.04 -1.42 10.98
CA MET A 55 -8.71 -2.74 10.45
C MET A 55 -9.32 -3.80 11.38
N VAL A 56 -10.34 -4.49 10.89
CA VAL A 56 -11.07 -5.49 11.68
C VAL A 56 -10.38 -6.84 11.51
N LYS A 57 -10.17 -7.55 12.62
CA LYS A 57 -9.62 -8.92 12.56
C LYS A 57 -10.57 -9.81 11.74
N GLY A 58 -10.03 -10.46 10.72
CA GLY A 58 -10.78 -11.27 9.79
C GLY A 58 -11.25 -10.52 8.54
N GLN A 59 -10.73 -9.33 8.26
CA GLN A 59 -10.96 -8.65 6.99
C GLN A 59 -10.22 -9.33 5.83
N ASN A 60 -10.68 -9.05 4.62
CA ASN A 60 -9.94 -9.38 3.41
C ASN A 60 -8.89 -8.31 3.15
N LEU A 61 -7.66 -8.74 2.87
CA LEU A 61 -6.61 -7.85 2.42
C LEU A 61 -6.61 -7.74 0.89
N GLY A 62 -6.39 -6.52 0.42
CA GLY A 62 -6.25 -6.13 -0.97
C GLY A 62 -4.80 -6.06 -1.43
N TYR A 63 -4.63 -5.71 -2.69
CA TYR A 63 -3.33 -5.66 -3.34
C TYR A 63 -2.45 -4.48 -2.93
N ASN A 64 -3.08 -3.41 -2.45
CA ASN A 64 -2.41 -2.21 -1.94
C ASN A 64 -2.21 -2.25 -0.41
N ASP A 65 -2.73 -3.28 0.25
CA ASP A 65 -2.59 -3.47 1.68
C ASP A 65 -1.16 -3.90 2.02
N THR A 66 -0.71 -3.52 3.21
CA THR A 66 0.68 -3.70 3.64
C THR A 66 0.91 -5.07 4.26
N LEU A 67 2.17 -5.51 4.32
CA LEU A 67 2.52 -6.74 5.03
C LEU A 67 2.20 -6.66 6.54
N ALA A 68 2.25 -5.47 7.14
CA ALA A 68 1.87 -5.25 8.53
C ALA A 68 0.39 -5.61 8.81
N GLU A 69 -0.50 -5.32 7.85
CA GLU A 69 -1.94 -5.56 7.97
C GLU A 69 -2.31 -7.04 7.98
N MET A 70 -1.37 -7.95 7.65
CA MET A 70 -1.55 -9.41 7.80
C MET A 70 -1.96 -9.84 9.21
N ILE A 71 -1.69 -9.03 10.24
CA ILE A 71 -2.17 -9.30 11.60
C ILE A 71 -3.71 -9.31 11.71
N TYR A 72 -4.40 -8.60 10.81
CA TYR A 72 -5.86 -8.53 10.70
C TYR A 72 -6.44 -9.48 9.66
N ALA A 73 -5.62 -10.21 8.90
CA ALA A 73 -6.10 -11.13 7.88
C ALA A 73 -6.94 -12.29 8.44
N LYS A 74 -7.78 -12.89 7.58
CA LYS A 74 -8.56 -14.11 7.89
C LYS A 74 -7.68 -15.32 8.22
N SER A 75 -6.61 -15.53 7.46
CA SER A 75 -5.74 -16.69 7.61
C SER A 75 -4.88 -16.65 8.88
N TRP A 76 -4.86 -17.75 9.62
CA TRP A 76 -4.00 -17.89 10.80
C TRP A 76 -2.51 -17.92 10.43
N ILE A 77 -2.17 -18.45 9.27
CA ILE A 77 -0.80 -18.49 8.73
C ILE A 77 -0.32 -17.07 8.46
N ALA A 78 -1.17 -16.23 7.84
CA ALA A 78 -0.85 -14.83 7.60
C ALA A 78 -0.56 -14.08 8.91
N ARG A 79 -1.40 -14.29 9.93
CA ARG A 79 -1.19 -13.70 11.26
C ARG A 79 0.10 -14.18 11.93
N ALA A 80 0.46 -15.46 11.76
CA ALA A 80 1.72 -15.99 12.28
C ALA A 80 2.94 -15.36 11.61
N VAL A 81 2.91 -15.21 10.27
CA VAL A 81 3.96 -14.52 9.51
C VAL A 81 4.05 -13.04 9.93
N ALA A 82 2.92 -12.36 10.08
CA ALA A 82 2.87 -10.97 10.55
C ALA A 82 3.53 -10.80 11.93
N LYS A 83 3.24 -11.72 12.86
CA LYS A 83 3.83 -11.72 14.20
C LYS A 83 5.33 -11.98 14.16
N TRP A 84 5.78 -12.89 13.30
CA TRP A 84 7.21 -13.14 13.09
C TRP A 84 7.93 -11.91 12.52
N LEU A 85 7.36 -11.26 11.49
CA LEU A 85 7.90 -10.03 10.92
C LEU A 85 7.98 -8.91 11.97
N LYS A 86 6.90 -8.70 12.74
CA LYS A 86 6.86 -7.71 13.82
C LYS A 86 7.96 -7.97 14.87
N ASN A 87 8.15 -9.23 15.26
CA ASN A 87 9.19 -9.60 16.21
C ASN A 87 10.60 -9.41 15.62
N ALA A 88 10.78 -9.68 14.32
CA ALA A 88 12.05 -9.46 13.63
C ALA A 88 12.40 -7.96 13.58
N VAL A 89 11.41 -7.10 13.30
CA VAL A 89 11.56 -5.64 13.35
C VAL A 89 11.94 -5.20 14.76
N ALA A 90 11.17 -5.58 15.78
CA ALA A 90 11.44 -5.22 17.18
C ALA A 90 12.82 -5.71 17.66
N LYS A 91 13.24 -6.91 17.23
CA LYS A 91 14.57 -7.46 17.52
C LYS A 91 15.68 -6.68 16.82
N SER A 92 15.44 -6.14 15.62
CA SER A 92 16.41 -5.29 14.92
C SER A 92 16.57 -3.93 15.61
N GLU A 93 15.46 -3.35 16.07
CA GLU A 93 15.45 -2.10 16.84
C GLU A 93 16.19 -2.25 18.18
N ALA A 94 15.92 -3.34 18.91
CA ALA A 94 16.58 -3.65 20.18
C ALA A 94 18.11 -3.85 20.06
N LYS A 95 18.61 -4.19 18.86
CA LYS A 95 20.06 -4.30 18.57
C LYS A 95 20.73 -2.95 18.29
N GLY A 96 20.00 -1.84 18.34
CA GLY A 96 20.52 -0.48 18.19
C GLY A 96 20.79 -0.03 16.76
N LYS A 97 20.60 -0.91 15.76
CA LYS A 97 20.62 -0.56 14.33
C LYS A 97 19.38 -1.15 13.66
N PRO A 98 18.32 -0.35 13.44
CA PRO A 98 17.13 -0.82 12.74
C PRO A 98 17.51 -1.35 11.36
N ASP A 99 17.02 -2.54 11.03
CA ASP A 99 17.18 -3.06 9.66
C ASP A 99 16.19 -2.32 8.77
N LEU A 100 16.72 -1.30 8.08
CA LEU A 100 15.95 -0.42 7.21
C LEU A 100 15.23 -1.21 6.12
N ASN A 101 15.86 -2.25 5.57
CA ASN A 101 15.24 -3.10 4.55
C ASN A 101 14.04 -3.87 5.13
N LEU A 102 14.15 -4.34 6.37
CA LEU A 102 13.07 -5.05 7.04
C LEU A 102 11.88 -4.12 7.36
N LEU A 103 12.16 -2.90 7.84
CA LEU A 103 11.14 -1.88 8.08
C LEU A 103 10.44 -1.45 6.80
N PHE A 104 11.17 -1.28 5.70
CA PHE A 104 10.58 -0.99 4.40
C PHE A 104 9.71 -2.16 3.92
N ASN A 105 10.22 -3.38 3.97
CA ASN A 105 9.44 -4.57 3.59
C ASN A 105 8.16 -4.70 4.42
N TYR A 106 8.23 -4.44 5.73
CA TYR A 106 7.08 -4.53 6.63
C TYR A 106 5.94 -3.57 6.26
N ASN A 107 6.28 -2.35 5.82
CA ASN A 107 5.30 -1.32 5.44
C ASN A 107 4.99 -1.28 3.93
N MET A 108 5.55 -2.19 3.13
CA MET A 108 5.29 -2.22 1.70
C MET A 108 3.98 -2.93 1.35
N PRO A 109 3.28 -2.49 0.28
CA PRO A 109 2.08 -3.16 -0.21
C PRO A 109 2.39 -4.49 -0.90
N PHE A 110 1.46 -5.44 -0.93
CA PHE A 110 1.64 -6.75 -1.59
C PHE A 110 2.07 -6.61 -3.06
N ARG A 111 1.52 -5.62 -3.78
CA ARG A 111 1.91 -5.26 -5.14
C ARG A 111 3.42 -5.07 -5.34
N ALA A 112 4.11 -4.56 -4.33
CA ALA A 112 5.54 -4.28 -4.42
C ALA A 112 6.38 -5.57 -4.44
N ILE A 113 5.88 -6.68 -3.89
CA ILE A 113 6.60 -7.96 -3.82
C ILE A 113 7.08 -8.41 -5.20
N GLY A 114 6.19 -8.35 -6.22
CA GLY A 114 6.56 -8.77 -7.56
C GLY A 114 7.65 -7.89 -8.21
N LYS A 115 7.73 -6.61 -7.82
CA LYS A 115 8.77 -5.70 -8.32
C LYS A 115 10.10 -5.88 -7.60
N MET A 116 10.04 -6.11 -6.29
CA MET A 116 11.24 -6.23 -5.44
C MET A 116 11.96 -7.56 -5.60
N THR A 117 11.29 -8.57 -6.16
CA THR A 117 11.81 -9.94 -6.26
C THR A 117 12.56 -10.23 -7.57
N ARG A 118 12.84 -9.21 -8.40
CA ARG A 118 13.64 -9.33 -9.65
C ARG A 118 13.19 -10.50 -10.54
N GLY A 119 11.89 -10.69 -10.70
CA GLY A 119 11.32 -11.77 -11.52
C GLY A 119 11.20 -13.14 -10.83
N LEU A 120 11.55 -13.28 -9.54
CA LEU A 120 11.30 -14.52 -8.79
C LEU A 120 9.81 -14.72 -8.47
N ILE A 121 9.09 -13.62 -8.19
CA ILE A 121 7.64 -13.63 -7.94
C ILE A 121 6.98 -12.73 -8.99
N ASP A 122 6.08 -13.30 -9.79
CA ASP A 122 5.26 -12.52 -10.72
C ASP A 122 3.98 -11.98 -10.05
N GLN A 123 3.25 -11.10 -10.73
CA GLN A 123 2.04 -10.51 -10.16
C GLN A 123 0.92 -11.55 -9.95
N ASP A 124 0.86 -12.59 -10.77
CA ASP A 124 -0.11 -13.68 -10.62
C ASP A 124 0.18 -14.52 -9.37
N MET A 125 1.45 -14.69 -9.00
CA MET A 125 1.90 -15.30 -7.75
C MET A 125 1.56 -14.41 -6.54
N VAL A 126 1.67 -13.09 -6.65
CA VAL A 126 1.22 -12.16 -5.59
C VAL A 126 -0.29 -12.29 -5.35
N ILE A 127 -1.10 -12.40 -6.41
CA ILE A 127 -2.55 -12.64 -6.31
C ILE A 127 -2.84 -13.98 -5.61
N ALA A 128 -2.05 -15.01 -5.93
CA ALA A 128 -2.17 -16.32 -5.29
C ALA A 128 -1.83 -16.27 -3.79
N ILE A 129 -0.80 -15.51 -3.40
CA ILE A 129 -0.44 -15.24 -2.00
C ILE A 129 -1.58 -14.50 -1.29
N LEU A 130 -2.14 -13.45 -1.91
CA LEU A 130 -3.31 -12.73 -1.37
C LEU A 130 -4.51 -13.64 -1.13
N ARG A 131 -4.78 -14.58 -2.04
CA ARG A 131 -5.82 -15.60 -1.83
C ARG A 131 -5.56 -16.46 -0.60
N ILE A 132 -4.32 -16.89 -0.39
CA ILE A 132 -3.92 -17.67 0.80
C ILE A 132 -4.18 -16.85 2.08
N ILE A 133 -3.77 -15.58 2.07
CA ILE A 133 -3.91 -14.66 3.20
C ILE A 133 -5.39 -14.40 3.53
N ASN A 134 -6.25 -14.34 2.51
CA ASN A 134 -7.70 -14.16 2.66
C ASN A 134 -8.46 -15.45 3.02
N GLY A 135 -7.75 -16.54 3.37
CA GLY A 135 -8.35 -17.78 3.89
C GLY A 135 -8.56 -18.86 2.84
N HIS A 136 -8.22 -18.61 1.57
CA HIS A 136 -8.31 -19.61 0.50
C HIS A 136 -6.98 -20.33 0.29
N PHE A 137 -6.51 -21.03 1.33
CA PHE A 137 -5.19 -21.67 1.32
C PHE A 137 -5.02 -22.67 0.17
N TRP A 138 -6.00 -23.54 -0.07
CA TRP A 138 -5.90 -24.61 -1.08
C TRP A 138 -5.93 -24.07 -2.52
N SER A 139 -6.88 -23.18 -2.85
CA SER A 139 -6.97 -22.62 -4.20
C SER A 139 -5.82 -21.63 -4.47
N GLY A 140 -5.43 -20.85 -3.47
CA GLY A 140 -4.27 -19.96 -3.56
C GLY A 140 -2.96 -20.74 -3.74
N SER A 141 -2.74 -21.83 -3.00
CA SER A 141 -1.55 -22.68 -3.16
C SER A 141 -1.48 -23.29 -4.56
N LYS A 142 -2.59 -23.85 -5.06
CA LYS A 142 -2.65 -24.37 -6.44
C LYS A 142 -2.30 -23.29 -7.47
N GLY A 143 -2.87 -22.10 -7.33
CA GLY A 143 -2.57 -20.96 -8.19
C GLY A 143 -1.09 -20.55 -8.12
N TYR A 144 -0.50 -20.52 -6.92
CA TYR A 144 0.90 -20.16 -6.72
C TYR A 144 1.83 -21.15 -7.44
N PHE A 145 1.65 -22.45 -7.26
CA PHE A 145 2.49 -23.45 -7.93
C PHE A 145 2.31 -23.46 -9.44
N HIS A 146 1.09 -23.23 -9.93
CA HIS A 146 0.83 -23.12 -11.36
C HIS A 146 1.56 -21.92 -11.97
N ASN A 147 1.44 -20.75 -11.33
CA ASN A 147 2.09 -19.51 -11.80
C ASN A 147 3.61 -19.58 -11.63
N GLN A 148 4.11 -20.22 -10.58
CA GLN A 148 5.55 -20.43 -10.40
C GLN A 148 6.15 -21.27 -11.54
N LYS A 149 5.45 -22.31 -12.01
CA LYS A 149 5.89 -23.10 -13.17
C LYS A 149 5.94 -22.24 -14.44
N ARG A 150 4.91 -21.41 -14.66
CA ARG A 150 4.86 -20.48 -15.81
C ARG A 150 5.96 -19.42 -15.74
N ASN A 151 6.20 -18.85 -14.56
CA ASN A 151 7.24 -17.85 -14.34
C ASN A 151 8.64 -18.42 -14.57
N LYS A 152 8.92 -19.65 -14.10
CA LYS A 152 10.17 -20.36 -14.39
C LYS A 152 10.36 -20.60 -15.90
N ALA A 153 9.30 -20.96 -16.62
CA ALA A 153 9.37 -21.16 -18.06
C ALA A 153 9.67 -19.85 -18.80
N ARG A 154 9.07 -18.73 -18.37
CA ARG A 154 9.32 -17.39 -18.92
C ARG A 154 10.74 -16.92 -18.67
N ASN A 155 11.20 -16.98 -17.43
CA ASN A 155 12.58 -16.59 -17.07
C ASN A 155 13.62 -17.45 -17.81
N LYS A 156 13.33 -18.74 -18.02
CA LYS A 156 14.19 -19.60 -18.83
C LYS A 156 14.20 -19.16 -20.29
N ALA A 157 13.05 -18.83 -20.88
CA ALA A 157 12.96 -18.33 -22.25
C ALA A 157 13.75 -17.02 -22.45
N ASP A 158 13.68 -16.09 -21.48
CA ASP A 158 14.38 -14.82 -21.53
C ASP A 158 15.91 -15.00 -21.45
N THR A 159 16.41 -15.96 -20.65
CA THR A 159 17.85 -16.26 -20.58
C THR A 159 18.44 -16.75 -21.92
N TRP A 160 17.65 -17.45 -22.77
CA TRP A 160 18.15 -17.87 -24.09
C TRP A 160 18.34 -16.70 -25.07
N TYR A 161 17.64 -15.58 -24.88
CA TYR A 161 17.79 -14.39 -25.71
C TYR A 161 18.99 -13.51 -25.31
N GLU A 162 19.40 -13.57 -24.04
CA GLU A 162 20.57 -12.81 -23.55
C GLU A 162 21.91 -13.51 -23.81
N GLU A 163 21.95 -14.85 -23.87
CA GLU A 163 23.17 -15.61 -24.20
C GLU A 163 23.49 -15.65 -25.72
N GLY A 164 22.59 -15.16 -26.57
CA GLY A 164 22.74 -15.12 -28.04
C GLY A 164 23.24 -13.80 -28.61
N LYS A 165 23.72 -12.87 -27.77
CA LYS A 165 24.35 -11.59 -28.14
C LYS A 165 25.78 -11.53 -27.62
#